data_AF-A0A2D9TEB8-F1
#
_entry.id   AF-A0A2D9TEB8-F1
#
_cell.length_a   1.000
_cell.length_b   1.000
_cell.length_c   1.000
_cell.angle_alpha   90.00
_cell.angle_beta   90.00
_cell.angle_gamma   90.00
#
_symmetry.space_group_name_H-M   'P 1'
#
loop_
_entity.id
_entity.type
_entity.pdbx_description
1 polymer ?
#
loop_
_entity_poly.entity_id
_entity_poly.type
_entity_poly.pdbx_seq_one_letter_code
_entity_poly.pdbx_strand_id
1 'polypeptide(L)'
;MIGPMRRFACLLVVFSIACGGTPAELPDVSLIDGGHDMDVSDLGSLDAFTEQDLGTSDFGPDDLGPEDLGVDGGMASAFGTIAGPCAQLDTELTDAAPSYFVNRLDFMSDGFDDPEERPLLTPGAQRILEEGTAGGSSGVSEAFAYEVLARCEGAELVKTETEIRYDVSGSITDMSVMLGTERIGVSVARAFYFPPTDPYPLSEADRVLRNKLEGILESSANVREADAWTKQILAIVAYGDMHAEQMMTAWEAIEESLRADTIIYVIITDGDDEALY
;
A
#
# COMPACT_ATOMS: atom_id res chain seq x y z
N MET A 1 -47.20 -2.50 -55.93
CA MET A 1 -45.77 -2.88 -55.84
C MET A 1 -45.48 -3.18 -54.38
N ILE A 2 -45.39 -4.46 -54.04
CA ILE A 2 -45.25 -4.98 -52.66
C ILE A 2 -43.89 -5.67 -52.61
N GLY A 3 -42.96 -5.16 -51.80
CA GLY A 3 -41.61 -5.71 -51.63
C GLY A 3 -41.56 -6.78 -50.51
N PRO A 4 -40.67 -7.77 -50.59
CA PRO A 4 -40.74 -8.97 -49.75
C PRO A 4 -40.06 -8.81 -48.38
N MET A 5 -40.71 -9.40 -47.36
CA MET A 5 -40.22 -9.58 -45.99
C MET A 5 -39.03 -10.54 -45.94
N ARG A 6 -37.94 -10.13 -45.28
CA ARG A 6 -36.82 -11.01 -44.88
C ARG A 6 -37.20 -11.77 -43.61
N ARG A 7 -37.12 -13.10 -43.68
CA ARG A 7 -37.29 -14.01 -42.54
C ARG A 7 -35.96 -14.13 -41.80
N PHE A 8 -35.95 -13.83 -40.51
CA PHE A 8 -34.87 -14.19 -39.59
C PHE A 8 -35.11 -15.61 -39.08
N ALA A 9 -34.14 -16.49 -39.29
CA ALA A 9 -34.12 -17.83 -38.73
C ALA A 9 -33.54 -17.76 -37.30
N CYS A 10 -34.35 -18.15 -36.32
CA CYS A 10 -33.93 -18.33 -34.93
C CYS A 10 -33.20 -19.69 -34.83
N LEU A 11 -31.89 -19.67 -34.60
CA LEU A 11 -31.11 -20.86 -34.29
C LEU A 11 -31.18 -21.11 -32.77
N LEU A 12 -31.97 -22.09 -32.37
CA LEU A 12 -32.12 -22.53 -30.99
C LEU A 12 -31.03 -23.58 -30.69
N VAL A 13 -30.01 -23.21 -29.91
CA VAL A 13 -28.99 -24.15 -29.41
C VAL A 13 -29.44 -24.66 -28.05
N VAL A 14 -29.70 -25.97 -27.97
CA VAL A 14 -30.02 -26.68 -26.72
C VAL A 14 -28.72 -27.28 -26.18
N PHE A 15 -28.28 -26.79 -25.02
CA PHE A 15 -27.17 -27.39 -24.26
C PHE A 15 -27.76 -28.27 -23.15
N SER A 16 -27.51 -29.57 -23.21
CA SER A 16 -27.84 -30.53 -22.15
C SER A 16 -26.72 -30.54 -21.12
N ILE A 17 -27.04 -30.16 -19.87
CA ILE A 17 -26.14 -30.30 -18.71
C ILE A 17 -26.50 -31.59 -17.99
N ALA A 18 -25.56 -32.53 -17.94
CA ALA A 18 -25.64 -33.74 -17.13
C ALA A 18 -25.05 -33.44 -15.74
N CYS A 19 -25.90 -33.49 -14.71
CA CYS A 19 -25.47 -33.47 -13.31
C CYS A 19 -25.05 -34.89 -12.86
N GLY A 20 -23.79 -35.05 -12.50
CA GLY A 20 -23.27 -36.23 -11.79
C GLY A 20 -22.37 -35.77 -10.65
N GLY A 21 -22.95 -35.54 -9.48
CA GLY A 21 -22.24 -35.19 -8.26
C GLY A 21 -22.21 -36.38 -7.29
N THR A 22 -21.02 -36.86 -6.98
CA THR A 22 -20.75 -37.69 -5.79
C THR A 22 -20.34 -36.76 -4.64
N PRO A 23 -20.96 -36.84 -3.45
CA PRO A 23 -20.52 -36.06 -2.30
C PRO A 23 -19.25 -36.68 -1.69
N ALA A 24 -18.22 -35.86 -1.48
CA ALA A 24 -17.05 -36.22 -0.70
C ALA A 24 -17.33 -35.97 0.79
N GLU A 25 -17.05 -36.97 1.62
CA GLU A 25 -17.03 -36.90 3.07
C GLU A 25 -15.98 -35.89 3.57
N LEU A 26 -16.37 -35.07 4.54
CA LEU A 26 -15.47 -34.20 5.30
C LEU A 26 -14.93 -34.98 6.53
N PRO A 27 -13.63 -34.94 6.82
CA PRO A 27 -13.12 -35.43 8.10
C PRO A 27 -13.36 -34.43 9.23
N ASP A 28 -13.81 -35.00 10.34
CA ASP A 28 -13.98 -34.45 11.68
C ASP A 28 -12.62 -33.97 12.23
N VAL A 29 -12.53 -32.70 12.63
CA VAL A 29 -11.34 -32.15 13.32
C VAL A 29 -11.75 -31.73 14.72
N SER A 30 -11.40 -32.60 15.66
CA SER A 30 -11.56 -32.44 17.09
C SER A 30 -10.69 -31.31 17.64
N LEU A 31 -11.34 -30.48 18.46
CA LEU A 31 -10.78 -29.54 19.43
C LEU A 31 -9.64 -30.17 20.26
N ILE A 32 -8.48 -29.52 20.30
CA ILE A 32 -7.48 -29.72 21.34
C ILE A 32 -7.17 -28.36 21.98
N ASP A 33 -7.67 -28.26 23.21
CA ASP A 33 -7.35 -27.31 24.26
C ASP A 33 -5.93 -27.57 24.78
N GLY A 34 -5.18 -26.49 25.05
CA GLY A 34 -3.77 -26.56 25.42
C GLY A 34 -3.24 -25.23 25.92
N GLY A 35 -3.81 -24.75 27.04
CA GLY A 35 -3.23 -23.66 27.81
C GLY A 35 -1.81 -23.97 28.30
N HIS A 36 -0.93 -22.98 28.20
CA HIS A 36 0.33 -22.97 28.92
C HIS A 36 0.54 -21.58 29.54
N ASP A 37 0.32 -21.52 30.85
CA ASP A 37 0.77 -20.46 31.73
C ASP A 37 2.30 -20.41 31.70
N MET A 38 2.87 -19.26 31.36
CA MET A 38 4.28 -18.96 31.60
C MET A 38 4.38 -17.88 32.67
N ASP A 39 4.80 -18.35 33.84
CA ASP A 39 5.15 -17.59 35.03
C ASP A 39 6.53 -16.95 34.79
N VAL A 40 6.60 -15.62 34.73
CA VAL A 40 7.84 -14.84 34.61
C VAL A 40 8.09 -14.11 35.92
N SER A 41 8.81 -14.78 36.80
CA SER A 41 9.38 -14.19 38.02
C SER A 41 10.90 -14.35 38.01
N ASP A 42 11.63 -13.39 37.43
CA ASP A 42 13.02 -13.12 37.83
C ASP A 42 13.51 -11.77 37.27
N LEU A 43 13.32 -10.68 38.02
CA LEU A 43 14.06 -9.44 37.79
C LEU A 43 14.92 -9.16 39.03
N GLY A 44 16.10 -9.75 39.00
CA GLY A 44 17.20 -9.44 39.89
C GLY A 44 17.75 -8.04 39.65
N SER A 45 17.48 -7.17 40.63
CA SER A 45 18.41 -6.20 41.24
C SER A 45 19.86 -6.28 40.76
N LEU A 46 20.38 -5.18 40.17
CA LEU A 46 21.77 -4.78 40.35
C LEU A 46 21.92 -3.25 40.46
N ASP A 47 22.83 -2.90 41.35
CA ASP A 47 23.03 -1.62 42.00
C ASP A 47 23.77 -0.56 41.17
N ALA A 48 23.39 0.68 41.46
CA ALA A 48 24.25 1.83 41.79
C ALA A 48 25.63 1.95 41.14
N PHE A 49 25.82 3.03 40.37
CA PHE A 49 27.07 3.79 40.41
C PHE A 49 26.82 5.30 40.40
N THR A 50 27.64 5.95 41.21
CA THR A 50 27.65 7.32 41.73
C THR A 50 28.23 8.38 40.78
N GLU A 51 27.73 9.59 41.01
CA GLU A 51 28.27 10.95 40.85
C GLU A 51 29.69 11.20 40.31
N GLN A 52 29.77 12.17 39.38
CA GLN A 52 30.79 13.24 39.23
C GLN A 52 30.42 14.06 37.97
N ASP A 53 30.72 15.33 37.76
CA ASP A 53 31.24 16.46 38.54
C ASP A 53 30.97 17.71 37.67
N LEU A 54 31.03 18.86 38.31
CA LEU A 54 30.66 20.20 37.92
C LEU A 54 31.47 20.78 36.76
N GLY A 55 30.79 21.54 35.90
CA GLY A 55 31.41 22.37 34.86
C GLY A 55 30.55 23.59 34.54
N THR A 56 30.60 24.59 35.41
CA THR A 56 30.05 25.94 35.20
C THR A 56 30.96 26.76 34.30
N SER A 57 30.45 27.26 33.18
CA SER A 57 31.05 28.35 32.38
C SER A 57 29.94 29.33 32.03
N ASP A 58 29.77 30.38 32.82
CA ASP A 58 30.30 31.74 32.58
C ASP A 58 29.49 32.49 31.51
N PHE A 59 28.44 33.18 31.99
CA PHE A 59 27.59 34.08 31.23
C PHE A 59 28.24 35.47 31.20
N GLY A 60 28.78 35.87 30.05
CA GLY A 60 29.08 37.27 29.75
C GLY A 60 27.82 37.99 29.24
N PRO A 61 27.49 39.20 29.74
CA PRO A 61 26.50 40.06 29.13
C PRO A 61 27.20 40.97 28.11
N ASP A 62 26.77 40.93 26.85
CA ASP A 62 26.86 42.00 25.85
C ASP A 62 26.76 41.38 24.45
N ASP A 63 25.62 41.54 23.77
CA ASP A 63 25.52 42.21 22.45
C ASP A 63 24.11 42.00 21.88
N LEU A 64 23.26 43.03 21.99
CA LEU A 64 21.94 43.07 21.38
C LEU A 64 22.07 43.66 19.96
N GLY A 65 22.40 42.81 19.00
CA GLY A 65 22.20 43.10 17.58
C GLY A 65 20.76 42.79 17.16
N PRO A 66 20.12 43.60 16.29
CA PRO A 66 18.83 43.24 15.69
C PRO A 66 19.10 42.28 14.54
N GLU A 67 19.43 41.03 14.88
CA GLU A 67 19.42 39.96 13.89
C GLU A 67 17.98 39.47 13.75
N ASP A 68 17.41 39.90 12.63
CA ASP A 68 16.56 39.10 11.75
C ASP A 68 15.92 37.90 12.45
N LEU A 69 14.68 38.07 12.92
CA LEU A 69 13.78 36.95 13.20
C LEU A 69 13.40 36.31 11.86
N GLY A 70 14.40 35.72 11.20
CA GLY A 70 14.21 34.63 10.29
C GLY A 70 13.48 33.56 11.08
N VAL A 71 12.18 33.47 10.82
CA VAL A 71 11.38 32.34 11.24
C VAL A 71 12.08 31.13 10.61
N ASP A 72 12.87 30.42 11.41
CA ASP A 72 13.24 29.03 11.19
C ASP A 72 11.91 28.27 11.22
N GLY A 73 11.18 28.36 10.11
CA GLY A 73 10.25 27.34 9.70
C GLY A 73 11.11 26.15 9.33
N GLY A 74 11.70 25.50 10.34
CA GLY A 74 12.29 24.19 10.19
C GLY A 74 11.24 23.36 9.49
N MET A 75 11.49 23.01 8.22
CA MET A 75 10.72 21.96 7.58
C MET A 75 10.87 20.78 8.53
N ALA A 76 9.80 20.46 9.25
CA ALA A 76 9.77 19.29 10.09
C ALA A 76 10.26 18.14 9.20
N SER A 77 11.33 17.47 9.64
CA SER A 77 11.89 16.35 8.90
C SER A 77 10.76 15.38 8.62
N ALA A 78 10.50 15.09 7.34
CA ALA A 78 9.47 14.15 6.96
C ALA A 78 9.69 12.81 7.66
N PHE A 79 8.61 12.13 8.02
CA PHE A 79 8.71 10.86 8.75
C PHE A 79 9.38 9.79 7.88
N GLY A 80 10.37 9.09 8.44
CA GLY A 80 11.15 8.07 7.73
C GLY A 80 12.00 8.59 6.56
N THR A 81 12.91 7.75 6.09
CA THR A 81 13.81 8.05 4.96
C THR A 81 13.46 7.20 3.74
N ILE A 82 13.27 7.84 2.58
CA ILE A 82 13.03 7.15 1.31
C ILE A 82 14.35 6.98 0.57
N ALA A 83 14.59 5.78 0.04
CA ALA A 83 15.72 5.48 -0.82
C ALA A 83 15.27 4.65 -2.04
N GLY A 84 15.93 4.85 -3.18
CA GLY A 84 15.58 4.17 -4.43
C GLY A 84 15.48 5.15 -5.60
N PRO A 85 15.10 4.64 -6.78
CA PRO A 85 14.99 5.47 -7.96
C PRO A 85 13.67 6.25 -7.93
N CYS A 86 13.75 7.51 -7.47
CA CYS A 86 12.67 8.48 -7.57
C CYS A 86 12.61 9.14 -8.96
N ALA A 87 11.46 9.74 -9.27
CA ALA A 87 11.15 10.40 -10.53
C ALA A 87 11.39 9.49 -11.74
N GLN A 88 10.86 8.25 -11.66
CA GLN A 88 10.98 7.27 -12.74
C GLN A 88 9.68 7.05 -13.50
N LEU A 89 8.53 7.52 -12.99
CA LEU A 89 7.25 7.15 -13.60
C LEU A 89 6.92 7.92 -14.89
N ASP A 90 7.63 8.99 -15.23
CA ASP A 90 7.28 9.91 -16.32
C ASP A 90 6.92 9.22 -17.65
N THR A 91 7.73 8.27 -18.13
CA THR A 91 7.47 7.61 -19.43
C THR A 91 6.39 6.54 -19.29
N GLU A 92 6.45 5.81 -18.19
CA GLU A 92 5.69 4.62 -17.84
C GLU A 92 4.23 4.94 -17.58
N LEU A 93 3.90 6.18 -17.18
CA LEU A 93 2.52 6.64 -17.09
C LEU A 93 1.79 6.64 -18.44
N THR A 94 2.52 6.73 -19.55
CA THR A 94 1.95 6.78 -20.90
C THR A 94 2.28 5.56 -21.77
N ASP A 95 3.20 4.70 -21.32
CA ASP A 95 3.51 3.44 -22.01
C ASP A 95 2.33 2.47 -21.90
N ALA A 96 2.11 1.65 -22.93
CA ALA A 96 1.12 0.56 -22.90
C ALA A 96 1.68 -0.71 -22.23
N ALA A 97 3.00 -0.78 -22.02
CA ALA A 97 3.63 -1.87 -21.29
C ALA A 97 3.46 -1.70 -19.78
N PRO A 98 3.35 -2.81 -19.04
CA PRO A 98 3.43 -2.76 -17.58
C PRO A 98 4.89 -2.58 -17.16
N SER A 99 5.10 -2.05 -15.95
CA SER A 99 6.43 -1.78 -15.39
C SER A 99 6.51 -2.19 -13.93
N TYR A 100 7.72 -2.31 -13.40
CA TYR A 100 7.97 -2.75 -12.04
C TYR A 100 9.10 -1.93 -11.41
N PHE A 101 8.82 -1.31 -10.28
CA PHE A 101 9.76 -0.47 -9.54
C PHE A 101 9.89 -0.92 -8.10
N VAL A 102 11.06 -0.67 -7.52
CA VAL A 102 11.35 -0.96 -6.11
C VAL A 102 11.95 0.28 -5.47
N ASN A 103 11.31 0.75 -4.41
CA ASN A 103 11.79 1.78 -3.50
C ASN A 103 11.84 1.22 -2.08
N ARG A 104 12.48 1.96 -1.18
CA ARG A 104 12.62 1.63 0.23
C ARG A 104 12.15 2.80 1.09
N LEU A 105 11.51 2.49 2.21
CA LEU A 105 11.11 3.43 3.24
C LEU A 105 11.59 2.91 4.59
N ASP A 106 12.53 3.62 5.21
CA ASP A 106 13.11 3.27 6.51
C ASP A 106 12.48 4.11 7.62
N PHE A 107 11.78 3.43 8.54
CA PHE A 107 11.17 3.98 9.77
C PHE A 107 12.24 4.21 10.86
N MET A 108 13.48 3.77 10.64
CA MET A 108 14.57 3.85 11.59
C MET A 108 14.20 3.14 12.90
N SER A 109 14.34 3.82 14.04
CA SER A 109 13.95 3.30 15.36
C SER A 109 12.68 3.97 15.89
N ASP A 110 11.89 4.58 15.02
CA ASP A 110 10.71 5.37 15.37
C ASP A 110 9.49 4.72 14.71
N GLY A 111 8.70 3.99 15.50
CA GLY A 111 7.46 3.41 15.03
C GLY A 111 6.44 4.51 14.80
N PHE A 112 5.68 4.44 13.70
CA PHE A 112 4.61 5.43 13.45
C PHE A 112 3.40 5.16 14.37
N ASP A 113 3.54 5.47 15.66
CA ASP A 113 2.58 5.16 16.72
C ASP A 113 2.17 6.37 17.58
N ASP A 114 2.82 7.53 17.41
CA ASP A 114 2.49 8.77 18.11
C ASP A 114 1.64 9.69 17.21
N PRO A 115 0.43 10.13 17.64
CA PRO A 115 -0.34 11.14 16.93
C PRO A 115 0.43 12.45 16.61
N GLU A 116 1.47 12.79 17.38
CA GLU A 116 2.36 13.94 17.12
C GLU A 116 3.21 13.79 15.85
N GLU A 117 3.30 12.58 15.28
CA GLU A 117 4.04 12.30 14.03
C GLU A 117 3.19 12.53 12.78
N ARG A 118 1.86 12.57 12.89
CA ARG A 118 0.98 12.79 11.72
C ARG A 118 1.32 14.06 10.94
N PRO A 119 1.64 15.21 11.57
CA PRO A 119 2.08 16.41 10.86
C PRO A 119 3.39 16.26 10.08
N LEU A 120 4.17 15.19 10.31
CA LEU A 120 5.41 14.87 9.58
C LEU A 120 5.14 14.19 8.23
N LEU A 121 3.90 13.77 7.97
CA LEU A 121 3.48 13.24 6.67
C LEU A 121 3.01 14.37 5.74
N THR A 122 2.95 14.10 4.45
CA THR A 122 2.35 15.03 3.48
C THR A 122 0.85 15.27 3.77
N PRO A 123 0.28 16.42 3.38
CA PRO A 123 -1.15 16.70 3.61
C PRO A 123 -2.10 15.65 3.01
N GLY A 124 -1.72 15.02 1.90
CA GLY A 124 -2.53 13.94 1.31
C GLY A 124 -2.51 12.66 2.15
N ALA A 125 -1.36 12.26 2.70
CA ALA A 125 -1.26 11.12 3.61
C ALA A 125 -2.04 11.38 4.90
N GLN A 126 -1.94 12.59 5.47
CA GLN A 126 -2.73 13.01 6.63
C GLN A 126 -4.24 12.87 6.35
N ARG A 127 -4.68 13.34 5.17
CA ARG A 127 -6.08 13.24 4.76
C ARG A 127 -6.56 11.79 4.62
N ILE A 128 -5.74 10.90 4.06
CA ILE A 128 -6.07 9.46 3.96
C ILE A 128 -6.27 8.87 5.37
N LEU A 129 -5.39 9.19 6.32
CA LEU A 129 -5.53 8.74 7.72
C LEU A 129 -6.78 9.32 8.40
N GLU A 130 -7.13 10.57 8.12
CA GLU A 130 -8.29 11.24 8.72
C GLU A 130 -9.63 10.72 8.20
N GLU A 131 -9.74 10.52 6.88
CA GLU A 131 -10.97 10.02 6.25
C GLU A 131 -11.17 8.51 6.50
N GLY A 132 -10.08 7.77 6.63
CA GLY A 132 -10.08 6.31 6.81
C GLY A 132 -10.45 5.56 5.53
N THR A 133 -10.61 4.25 5.67
CA THR A 133 -10.90 3.36 4.54
C THR A 133 -12.41 3.07 4.42
N ALA A 134 -12.87 2.70 3.23
CA ALA A 134 -14.22 2.17 2.97
C ALA A 134 -14.45 0.79 3.62
N GLY A 135 -13.40 0.21 4.21
CA GLY A 135 -13.42 -0.96 5.07
C GLY A 135 -12.00 -1.51 5.30
N GLY A 136 -11.82 -2.35 6.32
CA GLY A 136 -10.53 -3.01 6.59
C GLY A 136 -9.59 -2.23 7.53
N SER A 137 -8.30 -2.59 7.47
CA SER A 137 -7.26 -2.09 8.40
C SER A 137 -6.04 -1.52 7.65
N SER A 138 -6.19 -1.13 6.39
CA SER A 138 -5.11 -0.71 5.50
C SER A 138 -4.78 0.77 5.54
N GLY A 139 -5.49 1.58 6.33
CA GLY A 139 -5.36 3.05 6.31
C GLY A 139 -3.92 3.56 6.50
N VAL A 140 -3.12 2.93 7.38
CA VAL A 140 -1.71 3.31 7.57
C VAL A 140 -0.87 2.93 6.35
N SER A 141 -1.02 1.70 5.83
CA SER A 141 -0.33 1.28 4.61
C SER A 141 -0.70 2.11 3.37
N GLU A 142 -1.96 2.55 3.27
CA GLU A 142 -2.41 3.45 2.20
C GLU A 142 -1.78 4.83 2.33
N ALA A 143 -1.80 5.41 3.52
CA ALA A 143 -1.18 6.71 3.78
C ALA A 143 0.31 6.69 3.44
N PHE A 144 1.04 5.63 3.80
CA PHE A 144 2.47 5.52 3.49
C PHE A 144 2.75 5.15 2.04
N ALA A 145 1.90 4.37 1.37
CA ALA A 145 1.99 4.17 -0.07
C ALA A 145 1.85 5.51 -0.82
N TYR A 146 0.88 6.33 -0.41
CA TYR A 146 0.74 7.70 -0.92
C TYR A 146 1.95 8.57 -0.57
N GLU A 147 2.43 8.52 0.67
CA GLU A 147 3.56 9.33 1.15
C GLU A 147 4.80 9.13 0.29
N VAL A 148 5.12 7.87 -0.04
CA VAL A 148 6.25 7.56 -0.93
C VAL A 148 6.00 8.11 -2.34
N LEU A 149 4.81 7.90 -2.93
CA LEU A 149 4.49 8.45 -4.25
C LEU A 149 4.55 10.00 -4.27
N ALA A 150 4.06 10.65 -3.22
CA ALA A 150 4.05 12.11 -3.11
C ALA A 150 5.48 12.67 -3.02
N ARG A 151 6.33 12.07 -2.18
CA ARG A 151 7.72 12.53 -1.97
C ARG A 151 8.67 12.13 -3.10
N CYS A 152 8.46 10.97 -3.70
CA CYS A 152 9.38 10.38 -4.68
C CYS A 152 8.98 10.68 -6.12
N GLU A 153 7.68 10.75 -6.41
CA GLU A 153 7.15 10.95 -7.78
C GLU A 153 6.34 12.25 -7.92
N GLY A 154 6.17 13.03 -6.85
CA GLY A 154 5.41 14.29 -6.89
C GLY A 154 3.90 14.08 -7.02
N ALA A 155 3.37 12.96 -6.51
CA ALA A 155 1.94 12.68 -6.53
C ALA A 155 1.14 13.71 -5.71
N GLU A 156 0.00 14.16 -6.27
CA GLU A 156 -0.97 15.00 -5.57
C GLU A 156 -2.29 14.24 -5.39
N LEU A 157 -2.77 14.08 -4.15
CA LEU A 157 -4.03 13.39 -3.87
C LEU A 157 -5.22 14.13 -4.48
N VAL A 158 -6.02 13.42 -5.27
CA VAL A 158 -7.28 13.95 -5.81
C VAL A 158 -8.48 13.44 -5.02
N LYS A 159 -8.53 12.13 -4.78
CA LYS A 159 -9.64 11.46 -4.08
C LYS A 159 -9.14 10.27 -3.28
N THR A 160 -9.75 10.04 -2.13
CA THR A 160 -9.58 8.81 -1.34
C THR A 160 -10.59 7.73 -1.77
N GLU A 161 -10.41 6.51 -1.28
CA GLU A 161 -11.28 5.34 -1.54
C GLU A 161 -12.77 5.67 -1.40
N THR A 162 -13.13 6.41 -0.35
CA THR A 162 -14.54 6.72 -0.02
C THR A 162 -15.17 7.78 -0.93
N GLU A 163 -14.37 8.50 -1.71
CA GLU A 163 -14.78 9.60 -2.57
C GLU A 163 -14.86 9.23 -4.06
N ILE A 164 -14.13 8.20 -4.46
CA ILE A 164 -14.19 7.66 -5.82
C ILE A 164 -15.58 7.07 -6.04
N ARG A 165 -16.14 7.32 -7.22
CA ARG A 165 -17.47 6.84 -7.60
C ARG A 165 -17.37 5.83 -8.73
N TYR A 166 -18.15 4.77 -8.58
CA TYR A 166 -18.28 3.69 -9.55
C TYR A 166 -19.73 3.62 -10.03
N ASP A 167 -19.92 3.25 -11.28
CA ASP A 167 -21.25 3.04 -11.87
C ASP A 167 -21.75 1.60 -11.68
N VAL A 168 -20.85 0.68 -11.37
CA VAL A 168 -21.14 -0.73 -11.05
C VAL A 168 -20.46 -1.09 -9.72
N SER A 169 -21.16 -1.84 -8.86
CA SER A 169 -20.58 -2.38 -7.63
C SER A 169 -19.57 -3.48 -7.94
N GLY A 170 -18.40 -3.46 -7.29
CA GLY A 170 -17.36 -4.45 -7.46
C GLY A 170 -16.12 -4.04 -6.66
N SER A 171 -14.94 -4.45 -7.13
CA SER A 171 -13.66 -3.98 -6.60
C SER A 171 -13.53 -2.46 -6.71
N ILE A 172 -12.90 -1.86 -5.70
CA ILE A 172 -12.63 -0.44 -5.61
C ILE A 172 -11.12 -0.19 -5.49
N THR A 173 -10.72 1.05 -5.76
CA THR A 173 -9.34 1.53 -5.77
C THR A 173 -9.14 2.41 -4.55
N ASP A 174 -7.99 2.27 -3.89
CA ASP A 174 -7.74 2.89 -2.58
C ASP A 174 -7.58 4.42 -2.68
N MET A 175 -7.09 4.95 -3.79
CA MET A 175 -7.03 6.40 -4.04
C MET A 175 -6.86 6.77 -5.52
N SER A 176 -7.08 8.04 -5.84
CA SER A 176 -6.72 8.63 -7.13
C SER A 176 -5.82 9.84 -6.90
N VAL A 177 -4.72 9.89 -7.66
CA VAL A 177 -3.71 10.94 -7.59
C VAL A 177 -3.50 11.60 -8.96
N MET A 178 -2.95 12.80 -8.96
CA MET A 178 -2.30 13.38 -10.14
C MET A 178 -0.81 13.07 -10.08
N LEU A 179 -0.27 12.57 -11.19
CA LEU A 179 1.17 12.53 -11.44
C LEU A 179 1.43 13.36 -12.70
N GLY A 180 1.96 14.58 -12.50
CA GLY A 180 2.02 15.58 -13.56
C GLY A 180 0.61 15.97 -14.05
N THR A 181 0.30 15.66 -15.31
CA THR A 181 -1.03 15.91 -15.91
C THR A 181 -1.92 14.68 -15.97
N GLU A 182 -1.42 13.52 -15.59
CA GLU A 182 -2.14 12.26 -15.67
C GLU A 182 -2.87 11.97 -14.36
N ARG A 183 -4.14 11.56 -14.46
CA ARG A 183 -4.89 11.04 -13.33
C ARG A 183 -4.67 9.55 -13.24
N ILE A 184 -4.17 9.09 -12.10
CA ILE A 184 -3.75 7.71 -11.86
C ILE A 184 -4.57 7.13 -10.71
N GLY A 185 -5.06 5.91 -10.88
CA GLY A 185 -5.62 5.11 -9.80
C GLY A 185 -4.50 4.41 -9.05
N VAL A 186 -4.58 4.34 -7.72
CA VAL A 186 -3.60 3.63 -6.91
C VAL A 186 -4.32 2.64 -6.03
N SER A 187 -3.99 1.36 -6.23
CA SER A 187 -4.39 0.29 -5.34
C SER A 187 -3.22 -0.10 -4.44
N VAL A 188 -3.48 -0.48 -3.20
CA VAL A 188 -2.48 -0.79 -2.17
C VAL A 188 -2.62 -2.24 -1.75
N ALA A 189 -1.49 -2.91 -1.60
CA ALA A 189 -1.40 -4.26 -1.05
C ALA A 189 -0.24 -4.36 -0.07
N ARG A 190 -0.30 -5.37 0.80
CA ARG A 190 0.77 -5.70 1.73
C ARG A 190 1.36 -7.04 1.36
N ALA A 191 2.67 -7.09 1.14
CA ALA A 191 3.42 -8.32 1.03
C ALA A 191 3.88 -8.71 2.44
N PHE A 192 3.02 -9.41 3.16
CA PHE A 192 3.21 -9.80 4.55
C PHE A 192 2.53 -11.15 4.81
N TYR A 193 3.12 -11.95 5.70
CA TYR A 193 2.59 -13.25 6.11
C TYR A 193 2.86 -13.47 7.59
N PHE A 194 1.90 -14.07 8.29
CA PHE A 194 2.01 -14.35 9.72
C PHE A 194 2.29 -15.84 9.97
N PRO A 195 3.22 -16.17 10.90
CA PRO A 195 4.06 -15.24 11.66
C PRO A 195 5.13 -14.57 10.79
N PRO A 196 5.56 -13.33 11.12
CA PRO A 196 6.55 -12.59 10.33
C PRO A 196 7.93 -13.28 10.28
N THR A 197 8.17 -14.24 11.18
CA THR A 197 9.37 -15.07 11.21
C THR A 197 9.38 -16.16 10.15
N ASP A 198 8.22 -16.51 9.59
CA ASP A 198 8.11 -17.52 8.55
C ASP A 198 8.44 -16.90 7.19
N PRO A 199 9.11 -17.64 6.29
CA PRO A 199 9.36 -17.17 4.93
C PRO A 199 8.06 -16.85 4.19
N TYR A 200 8.02 -15.74 3.46
CA TYR A 200 6.88 -15.35 2.64
C TYR A 200 6.71 -16.36 1.50
N PRO A 201 5.57 -17.08 1.41
CA PRO A 201 5.42 -18.10 0.38
C PRO A 201 5.22 -17.49 -1.01
N LEU A 202 5.86 -18.04 -2.03
CA LEU A 202 5.62 -17.63 -3.43
C LEU A 202 4.13 -17.74 -3.82
N SER A 203 3.45 -18.78 -3.32
CA SER A 203 2.01 -18.98 -3.56
C SER A 203 1.16 -17.87 -2.96
N GLU A 204 1.62 -17.26 -1.88
CA GLU A 204 0.93 -16.14 -1.25
C GLU A 204 1.14 -14.84 -2.06
N ALA A 205 2.36 -14.60 -2.54
CA ALA A 205 2.65 -13.52 -3.46
C ALA A 205 1.80 -13.61 -4.75
N ASP A 206 1.71 -14.80 -5.36
CA ASP A 206 0.86 -15.06 -6.53
C ASP A 206 -0.62 -14.80 -6.22
N ARG A 207 -1.12 -15.30 -5.10
CA ARG A 207 -2.51 -15.09 -4.66
C ARG A 207 -2.83 -13.60 -4.49
N VAL A 208 -1.96 -12.84 -3.82
CA VAL A 208 -2.14 -11.41 -3.58
C VAL A 208 -2.12 -10.62 -4.89
N LEU A 209 -1.11 -10.85 -5.75
CA LEU A 209 -1.00 -10.15 -7.02
C LEU A 209 -2.18 -10.43 -7.94
N ARG A 210 -2.57 -11.70 -8.10
CA ARG A 210 -3.70 -12.06 -8.98
C ARG A 210 -4.99 -11.40 -8.52
N ASN A 211 -5.29 -11.49 -7.22
CA ASN A 211 -6.49 -10.86 -6.66
C ASN A 211 -6.50 -9.34 -6.89
N LYS A 212 -5.36 -8.66 -6.63
CA LYS A 212 -5.28 -7.21 -6.80
C LYS A 212 -5.31 -6.77 -8.26
N LEU A 213 -4.65 -7.49 -9.16
CA LEU A 213 -4.70 -7.18 -10.59
C LEU A 213 -6.10 -7.40 -11.18
N GLU A 214 -6.80 -8.46 -10.78
CA GLU A 214 -8.21 -8.67 -11.16
C GLU A 214 -9.08 -7.50 -10.68
N GLY A 215 -8.90 -7.06 -9.43
CA GLY A 215 -9.61 -5.91 -8.87
C GLY A 215 -9.26 -4.58 -9.56
N ILE A 216 -8.02 -4.40 -10.02
CA ILE A 216 -7.59 -3.24 -10.81
C ILE A 216 -8.28 -3.20 -12.16
N LEU A 217 -8.38 -4.33 -12.85
CA LEU A 217 -9.10 -4.40 -14.14
C LEU A 217 -10.59 -4.12 -13.95
N GLU A 218 -11.21 -4.70 -12.90
CA GLU A 218 -12.62 -4.49 -12.59
C GLU A 218 -12.91 -3.03 -12.21
N SER A 219 -12.14 -2.44 -11.28
CA SER A 219 -12.32 -1.07 -10.82
C SER A 219 -12.12 -0.06 -11.95
N SER A 220 -11.12 -0.27 -12.82
CA SER A 220 -10.89 0.57 -14.02
C SER A 220 -12.06 0.55 -14.99
N ALA A 221 -12.73 -0.60 -15.14
CA ALA A 221 -13.88 -0.72 -16.03
C ALA A 221 -15.16 -0.10 -15.44
N ASN A 222 -15.25 -0.02 -14.12
CA ASN A 222 -16.47 0.34 -13.40
C ASN A 222 -16.46 1.78 -12.84
N VAL A 223 -15.30 2.44 -12.80
CA VAL A 223 -15.18 3.82 -12.30
C VAL A 223 -16.00 4.78 -13.17
N ARG A 224 -16.67 5.72 -12.53
CA ARG A 224 -17.44 6.76 -13.21
C ARG A 224 -16.51 7.66 -14.01
N GLU A 225 -16.94 8.07 -15.20
CA GLU A 225 -16.17 8.91 -16.12
C GLU A 225 -15.52 10.15 -15.46
N ALA A 226 -16.21 10.81 -14.52
CA ALA A 226 -15.68 11.99 -13.82
C ALA A 226 -14.48 11.69 -12.90
N ASP A 227 -14.34 10.45 -12.46
CA ASP A 227 -13.29 9.97 -11.54
C ASP A 227 -12.29 9.03 -12.24
N ALA A 228 -12.50 8.76 -13.53
CA ALA A 228 -11.74 7.78 -14.29
C ALA A 228 -10.27 8.20 -14.48
N TRP A 229 -9.36 7.30 -14.15
CA TRP A 229 -7.93 7.42 -14.41
C TRP A 229 -7.56 6.86 -15.78
N THR A 230 -6.38 7.24 -16.26
CA THR A 230 -5.82 6.72 -17.52
C THR A 230 -5.06 5.41 -17.31
N LYS A 231 -4.55 5.19 -16.10
CA LYS A 231 -3.71 4.03 -15.73
C LYS A 231 -3.78 3.75 -14.23
N GLN A 232 -3.36 2.56 -13.79
CA GLN A 232 -3.24 2.24 -12.35
C GLN A 232 -1.83 1.84 -11.93
N ILE A 233 -1.51 2.21 -10.69
CA ILE A 233 -0.38 1.71 -9.92
C ILE A 233 -0.90 0.73 -8.87
N LEU A 234 -0.26 -0.44 -8.76
CA LEU A 234 -0.38 -1.30 -7.58
C LEU A 234 0.84 -1.02 -6.68
N ALA A 235 0.62 -0.25 -5.61
CA ALA A 235 1.62 0.00 -4.59
C ALA A 235 1.65 -1.18 -3.61
N ILE A 236 2.81 -1.80 -3.43
CA ILE A 236 2.97 -2.98 -2.57
C ILE A 236 3.91 -2.64 -1.44
N VAL A 237 3.39 -2.60 -0.21
CA VAL A 237 4.20 -2.40 1.01
C VAL A 237 4.74 -3.76 1.44
N ALA A 238 6.05 -3.95 1.33
CA ALA A 238 6.73 -5.24 1.49
C ALA A 238 7.62 -5.28 2.73
N TYR A 239 7.42 -6.28 3.58
CA TYR A 239 8.04 -6.41 4.91
C TYR A 239 9.51 -6.85 4.85
N GLY A 240 10.30 -6.23 3.98
CA GLY A 240 11.70 -6.57 3.73
C GLY A 240 11.95 -7.26 2.37
N ASP A 241 13.23 -7.39 2.03
CA ASP A 241 13.69 -7.74 0.69
C ASP A 241 13.14 -9.08 0.18
N MET A 242 13.08 -10.09 1.06
CA MET A 242 12.57 -11.42 0.70
C MET A 242 11.10 -11.36 0.23
N HIS A 243 10.27 -10.49 0.81
CA HIS A 243 8.88 -10.31 0.37
C HIS A 243 8.81 -9.69 -1.03
N ALA A 244 9.64 -8.69 -1.31
CA ALA A 244 9.74 -8.07 -2.62
C ALA A 244 10.26 -9.04 -3.69
N GLU A 245 11.25 -9.88 -3.36
CA GLU A 245 11.77 -10.92 -4.25
C GLU A 245 10.68 -11.94 -4.66
N GLN A 246 9.85 -12.37 -3.71
CA GLN A 246 8.71 -13.26 -4.01
C GLN A 246 7.64 -12.55 -4.86
N MET A 247 7.36 -11.27 -4.59
CA MET A 247 6.45 -10.47 -5.42
C MET A 247 6.96 -10.33 -6.85
N MET A 248 8.27 -10.08 -7.05
CA MET A 248 8.86 -10.05 -8.39
C MET A 248 8.73 -11.40 -9.09
N THR A 249 9.08 -12.49 -8.39
CA THR A 249 9.00 -13.84 -8.94
C THR A 249 7.57 -14.21 -9.35
N ALA A 250 6.58 -13.88 -8.51
CA ALA A 250 5.18 -14.09 -8.81
C ALA A 250 4.73 -13.20 -9.98
N TRP A 251 5.10 -11.92 -9.98
CA TRP A 251 4.80 -10.99 -11.06
C TRP A 251 5.28 -11.54 -12.41
N GLU A 252 6.53 -12.01 -12.50
CA GLU A 252 7.13 -12.60 -13.70
C GLU A 252 6.39 -13.84 -14.23
N ALA A 253 5.62 -14.53 -13.38
CA ALA A 253 4.79 -15.67 -13.77
C ALA A 253 3.36 -15.30 -14.19
N ILE A 254 2.89 -14.08 -13.90
CA ILE A 254 1.55 -13.61 -14.26
C ILE A 254 1.46 -13.34 -15.77
N GLU A 255 0.38 -13.80 -16.38
CA GLU A 255 0.08 -13.60 -17.80
C GLU A 255 -0.14 -12.13 -18.19
N GLU A 256 0.29 -11.76 -19.40
CA GLU A 256 0.22 -10.38 -19.91
C GLU A 256 -1.20 -9.78 -19.85
N SER A 257 -2.24 -10.60 -20.05
CA SER A 257 -3.63 -10.13 -19.98
C SER A 257 -4.04 -9.64 -18.59
N LEU A 258 -3.44 -10.22 -17.54
CA LEU A 258 -3.72 -9.83 -16.16
C LEU A 258 -2.80 -8.69 -15.70
N ARG A 259 -1.56 -8.65 -16.17
CA ARG A 259 -0.68 -7.49 -15.97
C ARG A 259 -1.26 -6.23 -16.60
N ALA A 260 -1.84 -6.38 -17.80
CA ALA A 260 -2.27 -5.29 -18.66
C ALA A 260 -1.17 -4.23 -18.78
N ASP A 261 -1.49 -2.97 -18.53
CA ASP A 261 -0.53 -1.87 -18.45
C ASP A 261 -0.17 -1.49 -17.01
N THR A 262 -0.61 -2.23 -15.99
CA THR A 262 -0.43 -1.88 -14.58
C THR A 262 1.04 -1.65 -14.21
N ILE A 263 1.30 -0.59 -13.44
CA ILE A 263 2.62 -0.31 -12.84
C ILE A 263 2.66 -0.97 -11.46
N ILE A 264 3.62 -1.86 -11.23
CA ILE A 264 3.90 -2.36 -9.88
C ILE A 264 4.92 -1.44 -9.21
N TYR A 265 4.59 -0.92 -8.03
CA TYR A 265 5.45 -0.03 -7.27
C TYR A 265 5.69 -0.61 -5.87
N VAL A 266 6.77 -1.35 -5.70
CA VAL A 266 7.09 -2.00 -4.43
C VAL A 266 7.83 -1.04 -3.51
N ILE A 267 7.37 -0.96 -2.28
CA ILE A 267 7.96 -0.17 -1.19
C ILE A 267 8.40 -1.18 -0.14
N ILE A 268 9.70 -1.47 -0.11
CA ILE A 268 10.29 -2.28 0.95
C ILE A 268 10.40 -1.41 2.19
N THR A 269 9.92 -1.91 3.31
CA THR A 269 9.99 -1.20 4.59
C THR A 269 11.08 -1.78 5.47
N ASP A 270 11.73 -0.89 6.22
CA ASP A 270 12.78 -1.20 7.18
C ASP A 270 12.52 -0.43 8.47
N GLY A 271 13.15 -0.87 9.57
CA GLY A 271 13.06 -0.20 10.86
C GLY A 271 11.85 -0.65 11.66
N ASP A 272 11.27 0.27 12.44
CA ASP A 272 10.08 0.03 13.24
C ASP A 272 8.78 0.24 12.41
N ASP A 273 8.53 -0.69 11.49
CA ASP A 273 7.50 -0.58 10.44
C ASP A 273 6.21 -1.36 10.76
N GLU A 274 6.07 -1.86 11.99
CA GLU A 274 4.95 -2.73 12.41
C GLU A 274 3.58 -2.09 12.17
N ALA A 275 3.48 -0.76 12.27
CA ALA A 275 2.25 0.00 12.07
C ALA A 275 1.62 -0.18 10.68
N LEU A 276 2.37 -0.69 9.69
CA LEU A 276 1.90 -0.91 8.33
C LEU A 276 1.13 -2.23 8.13
N TYR A 277 1.26 -3.22 9.02
CA TYR A 277 0.86 -4.62 8.78
C TYR A 277 -0.31 -5.11 9.63
#